data_AF-W6TF82-F1
#
_entry.id   AF-W6TF82-F1
#
_cell.length_a   1.000
_cell.length_b   1.000
_cell.length_c   1.000
_cell.angle_alpha   90.00
_cell.angle_beta   90.00
_cell.angle_gamma   90.00
#
_symmetry.space_group_name_H-M   'P 1'
#
loop_
_entity.id
_entity.type
_entity.pdbx_description
1 polymer ?
#
loop_
_entity_poly.entity_id
_entity_poly.type
_entity_poly.pdbx_seq_one_letter_code
_entity_poly.pdbx_strand_id
1 'polypeptide(L)' 'MNDFVQEIMNMTARNEQIIILMLNQSKISDDFECLMAWIQTLERAIPIAWKVVKTKESGV' A
#
# COMPACT_ATOMS: atom_id res chain seq x y z
N MET A 1 1.60 8.90 10.81
CA MET A 1 1.31 8.15 9.56
C MET A 1 0.19 8.82 8.77
N ASN A 2 -0.93 9.22 9.40
CA ASN A 2 -1.98 10.01 8.73
C ASN A 2 -1.46 11.30 8.08
N ASP A 3 -0.55 12.00 8.75
CA ASP A 3 -0.05 13.30 8.25
C ASP A 3 0.76 13.16 6.95
N PHE A 4 1.56 12.09 6.81
CA PHE A 4 2.37 11.84 5.62
C PHE A 4 1.50 11.52 4.39
N VAL A 5 0.44 10.74 4.57
CA VAL A 5 -0.48 10.41 3.48
C VAL A 5 -1.20 11.67 3.01
N GLN A 6 -1.70 12.48 3.93
CA GLN A 6 -2.33 13.75 3.60
C GLN A 6 -1.35 14.71 2.90
N GLU A 7 -0.10 14.78 3.36
CA GLU A 7 0.93 15.60 2.73
C GLU A 7 1.19 15.17 1.28
N ILE A 8 1.36 13.87 1.02
CA ILE A 8 1.53 13.34 -0.35
C ILE A 8 0.31 13.65 -1.20
N MET A 9 -0.91 13.39 -0.71
CA MET A 9 -2.15 13.69 -1.43
C MET A 9 -2.25 15.18 -1.77
N ASN A 10 -1.92 16.06 -0.83
CA ASN A 10 -1.95 17.52 -1.03
C ASN A 10 -0.89 17.99 -2.03
N MET A 11 0.32 17.44 -1.98
CA MET A 11 1.38 17.76 -2.95
C MET A 11 0.99 17.35 -4.36
N THR A 12 0.41 16.15 -4.52
CA THR A 12 0.05 15.61 -5.82
C THR A 12 -1.22 16.26 -6.39
N ALA A 13 -2.19 16.62 -5.55
CA ALA A 13 -3.38 17.38 -5.95
C ALA A 13 -3.06 18.76 -6.53
N ARG A 14 -2.03 19.45 -6.01
CA ARG A 14 -1.57 20.75 -6.54
C ARG A 14 -1.04 20.69 -7.97
N ASN A 15 -0.63 19.50 -8.43
CA ASN A 15 -0.02 19.29 -9.74
C ASN A 15 -0.96 18.60 -10.74
N GLU A 16 -2.26 18.48 -10.42
CA GLU A 16 -3.27 17.76 -11.23
C GLU A 16 -2.87 16.32 -11.60
N GLN A 17 -1.99 15.71 -10.80
CA GLN A 17 -1.48 14.37 -11.05
C GLN A 17 -2.48 13.32 -10.57
N ILE A 18 -2.73 12.31 -11.40
CA ILE A 18 -3.57 11.17 -11.04
C ILE A 18 -2.83 10.32 -10.00
N ILE A 19 -3.51 10.04 -8.89
CA ILE A 19 -3.02 9.19 -7.81
C ILE A 19 -3.80 7.88 -7.84
N ILE A 20 -3.10 6.76 -7.82
CA ILE A 20 -3.74 5.44 -7.74
C ILE A 20 -3.42 4.83 -6.37
N LEU A 21 -4.45 4.57 -5.58
CA LEU A 21 -4.32 3.78 -4.36
C LEU A 21 -4.36 2.29 -4.73
N MET A 22 -3.26 1.60 -4.49
CA MET A 22 -3.11 0.18 -4.77
C MET A 22 -3.18 -0.61 -3.46
N LEU A 23 -3.94 -1.70 -3.50
CA LEU A 23 -3.99 -2.71 -2.45
C LEU A 23 -3.55 -4.04 -3.04
N ASN A 24 -2.58 -4.69 -2.40
CA ASN A 24 -2.07 -5.98 -2.86
C ASN A 24 -1.76 -6.89 -1.68
N GLN A 25 -2.03 -8.17 -1.86
CA GLN A 25 -1.61 -9.23 -0.96
C GLN A 25 -0.47 -10.01 -1.61
N SER A 26 0.65 -10.13 -0.89
CA SER A 26 1.84 -10.84 -1.34
C SER A 26 2.25 -11.89 -0.32
N LYS A 27 2.59 -13.10 -0.78
CA LYS A 27 3.18 -14.15 0.07
C LYS A 27 4.64 -13.79 0.38
N ILE A 28 5.01 -13.69 1.65
CA ILE A 28 6.39 -13.40 2.08
C ILE A 28 7.16 -14.71 2.31
N SER A 29 6.51 -15.67 2.96
CA SER A 29 7.01 -17.01 3.21
C SER A 29 5.84 -17.99 3.27
N ASP A 30 6.11 -19.27 3.53
CA ASP A 30 5.04 -20.27 3.66
C ASP A 30 4.05 -19.93 4.78
N ASP A 31 4.56 -19.39 5.89
CA ASP A 31 3.75 -19.07 7.06
C ASP A 31 3.22 -17.63 7.12
N PHE A 32 3.63 -16.74 6.20
CA PHE A 32 3.29 -15.33 6.29
C PHE A 32 2.90 -14.67 4.96
N GLU A 33 1.92 -13.78 5.06
CA GLU A 33 1.43 -12.94 3.97
C GLU A 33 1.47 -11.46 4.38
N CYS A 34 1.71 -10.59 3.42
CA CYS A 34 1.65 -9.14 3.57
C CYS A 34 0.46 -8.59 2.82
N LEU A 35 -0.43 -7.87 3.51
CA LEU A 35 -1.34 -6.94 2.86
C LEU A 35 -0.67 -5.57 2.83
N MET A 36 -0.42 -5.03 1.65
CA MET A 36 0.24 -3.75 1.44
C MET A 36 -0.68 -2.77 0.72
N ALA A 37 -0.66 -1.53 1.20
CA ALA A 37 -1.26 -0.37 0.56
C ALA A 37 -0.15 0.60 0.13
N TRP A 38 -0.16 1.03 -1.12
CA TRP A 38 0.73 2.07 -1.61
C TRP A 38 0.00 3.05 -2.52
N ILE A 39 0.54 4.25 -2.58
CA ILE A 39 0.15 5.24 -3.55
C ILE A 39 1.11 5.14 -4.74
N GLN A 40 0.56 4.92 -5.93
CA GLN A 40 1.29 5.03 -7.18
C GLN A 40 1.12 6.45 -7.73
N THR A 41 2.24 7.15 -7.90
CA THR A 41 2.33 8.34 -8.75
C THR A 41 2.93 7.95 -10.11
N LEU A 42 2.99 8.87 -11.08
CA LEU A 42 3.59 8.60 -12.40
C LEU A 42 5.04 8.08 -12.31
N GLU A 43 5.79 8.50 -11.29
CA GLU A 43 7.23 8.25 -11.19
C GLU A 43 7.59 7.15 -10.19
N ARG A 44 6.73 6.90 -9.18
CA ARG A 44 7.09 5.99 -8.08
C ARG A 44 5.89 5.41 -7.33
N ALA A 45 6.12 4.24 -6.76
CA ALA A 45 5.26 3.65 -5.73
C ALA A 45 5.75 4.12 -4.35
N ILE A 46 4.84 4.65 -3.53
CA ILE A 46 5.11 5.09 -2.15
C ILE A 46 4.30 4.20 -1.21
N PRO A 47 4.94 3.30 -0.42
CA PRO A 47 4.23 2.47 0.54
C PRO A 47 3.63 3.33 1.64
N ILE A 48 2.35 3.08 1.95
CA ILE A 48 1.57 3.87 2.91
C ILE A 48 1.27 3.07 4.17
N ALA A 49 0.93 1.80 4.00
CA ALA A 49 0.69 0.89 5.11
C ALA A 49 0.98 -0.54 4.66
N TRP A 50 1.39 -1.38 5.60
CA TRP A 50 1.44 -2.81 5.39
C TRP A 50 1.09 -3.52 6.69
N LYS A 51 0.56 -4.73 6.53
CA LYS A 51 0.27 -5.63 7.63
C LYS A 51 0.74 -7.03 7.26
N VAL A 52 1.70 -7.53 8.01
CA VAL A 52 2.10 -8.93 7.93
C VAL A 52 1.20 -9.75 8.85
N VAL A 53 0.65 -10.83 8.32
CA VAL A 53 -0.20 -11.76 9.05
C VAL A 53 0.29 -13.19 8.80
N LYS A 54 0.07 -14.07 9.79
CA LYS A 54 0.29 -15.49 9.58
C LYS A 54 -0.71 -16.00 8.54
N THR A 55 -0.23 -16.74 7.55
CA THR A 55 -1.07 -17.43 6.56
C THR A 55 -2.06 -18.29 7.33
N LYS A 56 -3.35 -18.06 7.12
CA LYS A 56 -4.36 -18.99 7.63
C LYS A 56 -4.34 -20.16 6.66
N GLU A 57 -4.11 -21.37 7.16
CA GLU A 57 -4.49 -22.55 6.40
C GLU A 57 -5.97 -22.38 6.03
N SER A 58 -6.25 -22.35 4.72
CA SER A 58 -7.60 -22.42 4.22
C SER A 58 -8.14 -23.77 4.66
N GLY A 59 -8.82 -23.80 5.81
CA GLY A 59 -9.46 -25.01 6.32
C GLY A 59 -10.40 -25.55 5.26
N VAL A 60 -10.05 -26.72 4.74
CA VAL A 60 -10.93 -27.63 4.01
C VAL A 60 -11.51 -28.60 5.03
#